data_AF-W4L8X9-F1
#
_entry.id   AF-W4L8X9-F1
#
_cell.length_a   1.000
_cell.length_b   1.000
_cell.length_c   1.000
_cell.angle_alpha   90.00
_cell.angle_beta   90.00
_cell.angle_gamma   90.00
#
_symmetry.space_group_name_H-M   'P 1'
#
loop_
_entity.id
_entity.type
_entity.pdbx_description
1 polymer ?
#
loop_
_entity_poly.entity_id
_entity_poly.type
_entity_poly.pdbx_seq_one_letter_code
_entity_poly.pdbx_strand_id
1 'polypeptide(L)'
;METDETSRLPHPLHFLWAALLAIGFLGLVVLILPEPSSMSPQHQDEPSAPRQHVLVLLVDSTDHVDAHGEHVRSVIQRFCSACEVRHINVHGNMSTARLQLALKEVREIIRGVEPSTTVIVNLSWGTYAYNAAMHEVIRSLHQLGAVMIASAGNDNTSKPFYPAAFDEVLGICSSSRYRKTKAAYSNFGSWVSLCAPGLHYVSQPLEHVGIASGTSFASPMVSGVLGQHLLDAPCATPGQGKQALLRTADPFPDATPNIAIGRLNREAAAHYLNTLYGCQVQPTIGMRVLKTLRRVSSNVALFFGLLVYAVVSIFAFPFLFAYLIERVRLRAEQQLNRVIQMAYTESAAYRSQRLDTLKQRCGKSGRLRHREATELAALLHAQHLFDEPCGWCEGQQLILSSEALSSAASLFEDQPLSICVRCGLKPEASTLSL
;
A
#
# COMPACT_ATOMS: atom_id res chain seq x y z
N MET A 1 41.98 -52.75 7.35
CA MET A 1 40.98 -52.05 8.17
C MET A 1 41.64 -50.75 8.57
N GLU A 2 41.47 -49.71 7.78
CA GLU A 2 41.83 -48.34 8.16
C GLU A 2 40.75 -47.45 7.55
N THR A 3 40.09 -46.71 8.42
CA THR A 3 38.87 -45.97 8.19
C THR A 3 39.18 -44.63 7.52
N ASP A 4 38.58 -44.43 6.36
CA ASP A 4 38.61 -43.21 5.55
C ASP A 4 37.82 -42.09 6.24
N GLU A 5 38.50 -41.22 6.99
CA GLU A 5 37.95 -39.94 7.47
C GLU A 5 37.91 -38.95 6.30
N THR A 6 36.87 -39.09 5.49
CA THR A 6 36.49 -38.07 4.51
C THR A 6 36.05 -36.80 5.24
N SER A 7 36.91 -35.79 5.09
CA SER A 7 36.66 -34.38 5.39
C SER A 7 35.30 -33.92 4.83
N ARG A 8 34.29 -33.87 5.70
CA ARG A 8 33.03 -33.18 5.42
C ARG A 8 33.27 -31.67 5.36
N LEU A 9 33.58 -31.16 4.18
CA LEU A 9 33.44 -29.74 3.88
C LEU A 9 31.95 -29.34 4.10
N PRO A 10 31.65 -28.31 4.90
CA PRO A 10 30.29 -27.92 5.19
C PRO A 10 29.56 -27.45 3.92
N HIS A 11 28.36 -27.99 3.69
CA HIS A 11 27.51 -27.65 2.55
C HIS A 11 27.28 -26.11 2.46
N PRO A 12 27.39 -25.50 1.27
CA PRO A 12 27.27 -24.04 1.08
C PRO A 12 25.91 -23.44 1.49
N LEU A 13 24.88 -24.27 1.68
CA LEU A 13 23.58 -23.86 2.22
C LEU A 13 23.65 -23.41 3.69
N HIS A 14 24.60 -23.93 4.49
CA HIS A 14 24.72 -23.58 5.90
C HIS A 14 25.27 -22.16 6.12
N PHE A 15 26.19 -21.69 5.27
CA PHE A 15 26.68 -20.31 5.31
C PHE A 15 25.63 -19.29 4.86
N LEU A 16 24.79 -19.67 3.89
CA LEU A 16 23.67 -18.84 3.44
C LEU A 16 22.60 -18.68 4.54
N TRP A 17 22.30 -19.78 5.26
CA TRP A 17 21.36 -19.76 6.40
C TRP A 17 21.90 -18.98 7.60
N ALA A 18 23.20 -19.09 7.92
CA ALA A 18 23.83 -18.31 8.99
C ALA A 18 23.85 -16.81 8.68
N ALA A 19 24.11 -16.43 7.41
CA ALA A 19 24.08 -15.03 6.97
C ALA A 19 22.64 -14.46 6.98
N LEU A 20 21.64 -15.24 6.55
CA LEU A 20 20.23 -14.83 6.58
C LEU A 20 19.70 -14.71 8.02
N LEU A 21 20.12 -15.58 8.93
CA LEU A 21 19.79 -15.48 10.37
C LEU A 21 20.44 -14.26 11.03
N ALA A 22 21.70 -13.93 10.69
CA ALA A 22 22.37 -12.73 11.19
C ALA A 22 21.72 -11.42 10.70
N ILE A 23 21.27 -11.40 9.44
CA ILE A 23 20.53 -10.25 8.85
C ILE A 23 19.11 -10.16 9.42
N GLY A 24 18.44 -11.31 9.65
CA GLY A 24 17.15 -11.38 10.32
C GLY A 24 17.19 -10.88 11.78
N PHE A 25 18.26 -11.18 12.51
CA PHE A 25 18.43 -10.73 13.89
C PHE A 25 18.69 -9.21 14.00
N LEU A 26 19.45 -8.62 13.07
CA LEU A 26 19.63 -7.15 13.04
C LEU A 26 18.37 -6.40 12.60
N GLY A 27 17.57 -6.99 11.69
CA GLY A 27 16.27 -6.42 11.28
C GLY A 27 15.22 -6.46 12.39
N LEU A 28 15.25 -7.49 13.25
CA LEU A 28 14.31 -7.63 14.36
C LEU A 28 14.58 -6.63 15.51
N VAL A 29 15.84 -6.28 15.76
CA VAL A 29 16.21 -5.31 16.81
C VAL A 29 15.75 -3.88 16.48
N VAL A 30 15.51 -3.55 15.20
CA VAL A 30 14.98 -2.24 14.78
C VAL A 30 13.44 -2.19 14.81
N LEU A 31 12.76 -3.35 14.90
CA LEU A 31 11.30 -3.44 14.92
C LEU A 31 10.69 -3.65 16.32
N ILE A 32 11.51 -3.82 17.36
CA ILE A 32 11.05 -3.86 18.76
C ILE A 32 11.38 -2.51 19.41
N LEU A 33 10.72 -1.45 18.94
CA LEU A 33 10.38 -0.35 19.82
C LEU A 33 8.91 -0.53 20.17
N PRO A 34 8.55 -0.74 21.44
CA PRO A 34 7.15 -0.88 21.82
C PRO A 34 6.40 0.38 21.36
N GLU A 35 5.22 0.20 20.77
CA GLU A 35 4.24 1.28 20.70
C GLU A 35 4.11 1.87 22.11
N PRO A 36 4.11 3.21 22.29
CA PRO A 36 3.84 3.77 23.60
C PRO A 36 2.36 3.53 23.94
N SER A 37 2.07 2.37 24.51
CA SER A 37 0.92 2.16 25.37
C SER A 37 1.08 3.08 26.59
N SER A 38 0.21 4.07 26.69
CA SER A 38 -0.18 4.76 27.92
C SER A 38 0.94 5.01 28.95
N MET A 39 1.82 5.98 28.69
CA MET A 39 2.52 6.68 29.76
C MET A 39 2.05 8.12 29.79
N SER A 40 1.41 8.52 30.90
CA SER A 40 1.08 9.91 31.16
C SER A 40 2.37 10.74 31.16
N PRO A 41 2.47 11.82 30.37
CA PRO A 41 3.54 12.78 30.58
C PRO A 41 3.20 13.57 31.84
N GLN A 42 3.93 13.33 32.93
CA GLN A 42 4.19 14.41 33.88
C GLN A 42 5.11 15.40 33.17
N HIS A 43 4.52 16.30 32.39
CA HIS A 43 5.24 17.43 31.81
C HIS A 43 5.02 18.63 32.71
N GLN A 44 6.11 19.17 33.25
CA GLN A 44 6.14 20.50 33.84
C GLN A 44 5.63 21.52 32.81
N ASP A 45 4.77 22.42 33.30
CA ASP A 45 4.02 23.43 32.56
C ASP A 45 4.94 24.37 31.75
N GLU A 46 5.06 24.12 30.44
CA GLU A 46 5.16 25.19 29.45
C GLU A 46 3.72 25.56 29.04
N PRO A 47 3.40 26.85 28.78
CA PRO A 47 2.02 27.27 28.54
C PRO A 47 1.54 26.66 27.21
N SER A 48 0.86 25.53 27.32
CA SER A 48 0.15 24.90 26.22
C SER A 48 -0.78 25.93 25.61
N ALA A 49 -0.74 26.09 24.29
CA ALA A 49 -1.79 26.81 23.57
C ALA A 49 -3.16 26.38 24.11
N PRO A 50 -4.10 27.30 24.37
CA PRO A 50 -5.35 26.98 25.03
C PRO A 50 -6.04 25.85 24.26
N ARG A 51 -6.23 24.69 24.92
CA ARG A 51 -6.94 23.57 24.32
C ARG A 51 -8.35 24.06 23.95
N GLN A 52 -8.67 24.08 22.66
CA GLN A 52 -10.00 24.45 22.21
C GLN A 52 -10.97 23.38 22.71
N HIS A 53 -11.97 23.82 23.47
CA HIS A 53 -13.03 22.95 23.95
C HIS A 53 -14.19 22.99 22.96
N VAL A 54 -14.71 21.83 22.55
CA VAL A 54 -15.86 21.74 21.65
C VAL A 54 -17.01 21.08 22.38
N LEU A 55 -18.09 21.84 22.58
CA LEU A 55 -19.35 21.40 23.15
C LEU A 55 -20.38 21.20 22.04
N VAL A 56 -20.91 19.99 21.93
CA VAL A 56 -22.03 19.68 21.04
C VAL A 56 -23.31 19.53 21.87
N LEU A 57 -24.22 20.47 21.71
CA LEU A 57 -25.56 20.43 22.31
C LEU A 57 -26.49 19.67 21.36
N LEU A 58 -26.93 18.49 21.80
CA LEU A 58 -27.93 17.69 21.10
C LEU A 58 -29.30 18.02 21.67
N VAL A 59 -30.19 18.60 20.86
CA VAL A 59 -31.60 18.82 21.25
C VAL A 59 -32.44 17.74 20.60
N ASP A 60 -32.90 16.77 21.38
CA ASP A 60 -33.70 15.64 20.90
C ASP A 60 -34.54 15.05 22.04
N SER A 61 -35.40 14.07 21.75
CA SER A 61 -36.12 13.31 22.77
C SER A 61 -35.53 11.91 22.95
N THR A 62 -35.38 11.49 24.20
CA THR A 62 -35.04 10.10 24.58
C THR A 62 -36.21 9.34 25.18
N ASP A 63 -37.40 9.94 25.23
CA ASP A 63 -38.55 9.38 25.95
C ASP A 63 -39.27 8.26 25.17
N HIS A 64 -38.86 7.97 23.93
CA HIS A 64 -39.44 6.92 23.09
C HIS A 64 -38.62 5.63 23.08
N VAL A 65 -39.29 4.49 22.91
CA VAL A 65 -38.70 3.13 22.86
C VAL A 65 -37.56 3.00 21.84
N ASP A 66 -37.57 3.83 20.80
CA ASP A 66 -36.60 3.84 19.71
C ASP A 66 -35.30 4.62 20.02
N ALA A 67 -35.21 5.29 21.17
CA ALA A 67 -34.01 5.99 21.65
C ALA A 67 -33.32 6.87 20.57
N HIS A 68 -34.11 7.61 19.77
CA HIS A 68 -33.60 8.41 18.65
C HIS A 68 -32.44 9.33 19.04
N GLY A 69 -32.60 10.12 20.11
CA GLY A 69 -31.55 10.99 20.63
C GLY A 69 -30.26 10.25 21.01
N GLU A 70 -30.35 9.02 21.54
CA GLU A 70 -29.16 8.24 21.90
C GLU A 70 -28.41 7.75 20.66
N HIS A 71 -29.14 7.31 19.62
CA HIS A 71 -28.52 6.95 18.35
C HIS A 71 -27.86 8.15 17.67
N VAL A 72 -28.53 9.32 17.67
CA VAL A 72 -27.96 10.57 17.14
C VAL A 72 -26.69 10.96 17.91
N ARG A 73 -26.72 10.90 19.25
CA ARG A 73 -25.56 11.13 20.13
C ARG A 73 -24.40 10.20 19.76
N SER A 74 -24.67 8.92 19.54
CA SER A 74 -23.65 7.94 19.18
C SER A 74 -22.96 8.26 17.85
N VAL A 75 -23.71 8.82 16.87
CA VAL A 75 -23.14 9.26 15.60
C VAL A 75 -22.19 10.43 15.83
N ILE A 76 -22.58 11.44 16.62
CA ILE A 76 -21.71 12.59 16.93
C ILE A 76 -20.39 12.10 17.53
N GLN A 77 -20.48 11.24 18.55
CA GLN A 77 -19.31 10.71 19.27
C GLN A 77 -18.42 9.82 18.42
N ARG A 78 -18.99 9.12 17.43
CA ARG A 78 -18.21 8.35 16.46
C ARG A 78 -17.30 9.23 15.60
N PHE A 79 -17.73 10.44 15.25
CA PHE A 79 -16.97 11.35 14.41
C PHE A 79 -16.14 12.36 15.21
N CYS A 80 -16.50 12.63 16.47
CA CYS A 80 -15.70 13.41 17.40
C CYS A 80 -15.73 12.76 18.80
N SER A 81 -14.76 11.91 19.08
CA SER A 81 -14.66 11.22 20.37
C SER A 81 -14.18 12.14 21.50
N ALA A 82 -13.50 13.24 21.15
CA ALA A 82 -12.98 14.23 22.09
C ALA A 82 -13.95 15.41 22.36
N CYS A 83 -15.07 15.50 21.63
CA CYS A 83 -16.08 16.53 21.88
C CYS A 83 -16.90 16.19 23.13
N GLU A 84 -17.18 17.20 23.96
CA GLU A 84 -18.22 17.07 24.98
C GLU A 84 -19.58 17.04 24.26
N VAL A 85 -20.37 15.99 24.46
CA VAL A 85 -21.75 15.96 23.95
C VAL A 85 -22.71 16.04 25.13
N ARG A 86 -23.55 17.06 25.14
CA ARG A 86 -24.57 17.28 26.17
C ARG A 86 -25.95 17.19 25.55
N HIS A 87 -26.78 16.32 26.10
CA HIS A 87 -28.13 16.08 25.61
C HIS A 87 -29.12 16.99 26.34
N ILE A 88 -29.91 17.73 25.58
CA ILE A 88 -31.02 18.56 26.06
C ILE A 88 -32.30 17.79 25.73
N ASN A 89 -32.77 16.99 26.70
CA ASN A 89 -33.89 16.09 26.48
C ASN A 89 -35.21 16.88 26.39
N VAL A 90 -35.88 16.79 25.25
CA VAL A 90 -37.21 17.34 25.04
C VAL A 90 -38.24 16.31 25.49
N HIS A 91 -38.72 16.48 26.73
CA HIS A 91 -39.63 15.53 27.33
C HIS A 91 -41.02 15.49 26.68
N GLY A 92 -41.56 14.28 26.50
CA GLY A 92 -42.86 14.03 25.87
C GLY A 92 -42.84 14.26 24.36
N ASN A 93 -43.90 14.88 23.81
CA ASN A 93 -43.93 15.15 22.37
C ASN A 93 -43.02 16.34 21.99
N MET A 94 -42.39 16.26 20.81
CA MET A 94 -41.57 17.36 20.27
C MET A 94 -42.45 18.47 19.67
N SER A 95 -43.41 18.98 20.43
CA SER A 95 -44.23 20.13 20.03
C SER A 95 -43.36 21.38 19.87
N THR A 96 -43.78 22.29 18.99
CA THR A 96 -43.06 23.55 18.72
C THR A 96 -42.79 24.36 20.00
N ALA A 97 -43.72 24.39 20.95
CA ALA A 97 -43.56 25.10 22.21
C ALA A 97 -42.43 24.51 23.08
N ARG A 98 -42.32 23.17 23.13
CA ARG A 98 -41.26 22.48 23.88
C ARG A 98 -39.90 22.64 23.22
N LEU A 99 -39.86 22.55 21.89
CA LEU A 99 -38.65 22.82 21.12
C LEU A 99 -38.15 24.26 21.33
N GLN A 100 -39.05 25.25 21.36
CA GLN A 100 -38.69 26.62 21.69
C GLN A 100 -38.14 26.77 23.11
N LEU A 101 -38.69 26.04 24.09
CA LEU A 101 -38.17 26.05 25.46
C LEU A 101 -36.75 25.45 25.52
N ALA A 102 -36.53 24.32 24.86
CA ALA A 102 -35.22 23.68 24.77
C ALA A 102 -34.17 24.60 24.07
N LEU A 103 -34.57 25.31 23.01
CA LEU A 103 -33.68 26.28 22.36
C LEU A 103 -33.36 27.49 23.25
N LYS A 104 -34.30 27.92 24.11
CA LYS A 104 -34.03 28.95 25.12
C LYS A 104 -33.05 28.45 26.19
N GLU A 105 -33.16 27.19 26.61
CA GLU A 105 -32.18 26.57 27.52
C GLU A 105 -30.79 26.50 26.88
N VAL A 106 -30.70 26.07 25.63
CA VAL A 106 -29.45 26.08 24.84
C VAL A 106 -28.81 27.47 24.84
N ARG A 107 -29.60 28.54 24.69
CA ARG A 107 -29.10 29.92 24.75
C ARG A 107 -28.46 30.25 26.09
N GLU A 108 -29.10 29.87 27.20
CA GLU A 108 -28.55 30.12 28.53
C GLU A 108 -27.27 29.30 28.78
N ILE A 109 -27.20 28.07 28.26
CA ILE A 109 -25.97 27.27 28.29
C ILE A 109 -24.84 27.98 27.53
N ILE A 110 -25.09 28.46 26.30
CA ILE A 110 -24.08 29.14 25.49
C ILE A 110 -23.57 30.41 26.17
N ARG A 111 -24.42 31.14 26.90
CA ARG A 111 -23.99 32.33 27.67
C ARG A 111 -23.11 31.99 28.87
N GLY A 112 -23.22 30.77 29.39
CA GLY A 112 -22.50 30.32 30.58
C GLY A 112 -21.22 29.52 30.30
N VAL A 113 -20.92 29.16 29.03
CA VAL A 113 -19.66 28.48 28.70
C VAL A 113 -18.50 29.47 28.60
N GLU A 114 -17.29 28.98 28.80
CA GLU A 114 -16.06 29.74 28.61
C GLU A 114 -16.00 30.33 27.18
N PRO A 115 -15.53 31.58 26.99
CA PRO A 115 -15.47 32.22 25.66
C PRO A 115 -14.64 31.45 24.61
N SER A 116 -13.71 30.60 25.04
CA SER A 116 -12.91 29.72 24.18
C SER A 116 -13.63 28.44 23.74
N THR A 117 -14.80 28.15 24.32
CA THR A 117 -15.61 26.97 23.97
C THR A 117 -16.33 27.21 22.66
N THR A 118 -16.07 26.34 21.69
CA THR A 118 -16.88 26.29 20.48
C THR A 118 -18.15 25.49 20.74
N VAL A 119 -19.31 26.08 20.42
CA VAL A 119 -20.60 25.41 20.58
C VAL A 119 -21.19 25.03 19.23
N ILE A 120 -21.51 23.75 19.07
CA ILE A 120 -22.25 23.19 17.94
C ILE A 120 -23.61 22.72 18.46
N VAL A 121 -24.69 23.05 17.77
CA VAL A 121 -26.05 22.62 18.14
C VAL A 121 -26.58 21.70 17.05
N ASN A 122 -26.84 20.43 17.38
CA ASN A 122 -27.43 19.46 16.46
C ASN A 122 -28.95 19.38 16.67
N LEU A 123 -29.70 19.61 15.59
CA LEU A 123 -31.15 19.68 15.55
C LEU A 123 -31.68 18.64 14.57
N SER A 124 -31.70 17.37 14.98
CA SER A 124 -32.10 16.24 14.13
C SER A 124 -33.63 16.06 14.05
N TRP A 125 -34.35 17.17 13.96
CA TRP A 125 -35.80 17.28 13.93
C TRP A 125 -36.22 18.52 13.12
N GLY A 126 -37.50 18.63 12.78
CA GLY A 126 -38.01 19.83 12.13
C GLY A 126 -39.48 19.77 11.77
N THR A 127 -39.94 20.82 11.07
CA THR A 127 -41.32 21.01 10.64
C THR A 127 -41.39 21.82 9.35
N TYR A 128 -42.46 21.65 8.58
CA TYR A 128 -42.74 22.48 7.40
C TYR A 128 -43.35 23.84 7.74
N ALA A 129 -43.82 24.03 8.97
CA ALA A 129 -44.42 25.28 9.40
C ALA A 129 -43.34 26.28 9.82
N TYR A 130 -43.25 27.41 9.13
CA TYR A 130 -42.42 28.53 9.58
C TYR A 130 -42.91 29.06 10.93
N ASN A 131 -41.99 29.36 11.83
CA ASN A 131 -42.29 29.93 13.14
C ASN A 131 -41.33 31.07 13.47
N ALA A 132 -41.85 32.30 13.53
CA ALA A 132 -41.06 33.51 13.77
C ALA A 132 -40.34 33.50 15.13
N ALA A 133 -41.01 33.04 16.18
CA ALA A 133 -40.43 32.97 17.51
C ALA A 133 -39.28 31.95 17.61
N MET A 134 -39.38 30.82 16.91
CA MET A 134 -38.28 29.86 16.80
C MET A 134 -37.10 30.46 16.01
N HIS A 135 -37.39 31.14 14.90
CA HIS A 135 -36.37 31.79 14.09
C HIS A 135 -35.60 32.87 14.88
N GLU A 136 -36.29 33.64 15.72
CA GLU A 136 -35.66 34.64 16.59
C GLU A 136 -34.71 34.00 17.60
N VAL A 137 -35.08 32.86 18.20
CA VAL A 137 -34.18 32.13 19.09
C VAL A 137 -32.97 31.61 18.32
N ILE A 138 -33.17 30.97 17.15
CA ILE A 138 -32.09 30.50 16.27
C ILE A 138 -31.11 31.63 15.92
N ARG A 139 -31.61 32.81 15.57
CA ARG A 139 -30.78 33.99 15.31
C ARG A 139 -30.00 34.44 16.53
N SER A 140 -30.60 34.39 17.72
CA SER A 140 -29.89 34.71 18.95
C SER A 140 -28.76 33.71 19.26
N LEU A 141 -28.95 32.41 18.97
CA LEU A 141 -27.88 31.41 19.09
C LEU A 141 -26.74 31.68 18.09
N HIS A 142 -27.09 32.04 16.86
CA HIS A 142 -26.11 32.41 15.83
C HIS A 142 -25.27 33.62 16.22
N GLN A 143 -25.91 34.67 16.78
CA GLN A 143 -25.24 35.88 17.26
C GLN A 143 -24.28 35.60 18.43
N LEU A 144 -24.54 34.56 19.22
CA LEU A 144 -23.63 34.08 20.26
C LEU A 144 -22.48 33.21 19.72
N GLY A 145 -22.39 33.03 18.39
CA GLY A 145 -21.32 32.28 17.73
C GLY A 145 -21.54 30.76 17.65
N ALA A 146 -22.73 30.27 18.02
CA ALA A 146 -23.02 28.84 17.91
C ALA A 146 -23.24 28.41 16.45
N VAL A 147 -22.73 27.23 16.10
CA VAL A 147 -22.96 26.62 14.77
C VAL A 147 -24.12 25.65 14.86
N MET A 148 -25.24 26.00 14.22
CA MET A 148 -26.42 25.15 14.18
C MET A 148 -26.40 24.26 12.94
N ILE A 149 -26.66 22.97 13.15
CA ILE A 149 -26.69 21.95 12.10
C ILE A 149 -28.00 21.19 12.27
N ALA A 150 -28.81 21.15 11.21
CA ALA A 150 -30.15 20.59 11.27
C ALA A 150 -30.44 19.65 10.10
N SER A 151 -31.31 18.67 10.35
CA SER A 151 -31.69 17.68 9.35
C SER A 151 -32.68 18.26 8.33
N ALA A 152 -32.52 17.94 7.03
CA ALA A 152 -33.37 18.51 5.98
C ALA A 152 -34.78 17.89 5.91
N GLY A 153 -35.03 16.75 6.55
CA GLY A 153 -36.30 16.01 6.46
C GLY A 153 -36.30 14.92 5.38
N ASN A 154 -37.30 14.04 5.41
CA ASN A 154 -37.26 12.71 4.78
C ASN A 154 -38.44 12.45 3.81
N ASP A 155 -38.95 13.49 3.16
CA ASP A 155 -40.19 13.44 2.37
C ASP A 155 -39.95 13.62 0.85
N ASN A 156 -38.68 13.63 0.43
CA ASN A 156 -38.23 13.85 -0.94
C ASN A 156 -38.86 15.08 -1.61
N THR A 157 -38.92 16.20 -0.90
CA THR A 157 -39.51 17.45 -1.40
C THR A 157 -38.51 18.60 -1.37
N SER A 158 -38.79 19.64 -2.15
CA SER A 158 -38.06 20.91 -2.12
C SER A 158 -38.61 21.93 -1.13
N LYS A 159 -39.74 21.63 -0.47
CA LYS A 159 -40.37 22.52 0.51
C LYS A 159 -39.40 22.83 1.66
N PRO A 160 -39.25 24.11 2.05
CA PRO A 160 -38.44 24.49 3.20
C PRO A 160 -38.83 23.72 4.46
N PHE A 161 -37.84 23.15 5.13
CA PHE A 161 -38.00 22.40 6.38
C PHE A 161 -37.23 23.10 7.49
N TYR A 162 -37.92 23.54 8.54
CA TYR A 162 -37.36 24.36 9.61
C TYR A 162 -37.02 23.52 10.83
N PRO A 163 -35.87 23.75 11.48
CA PRO A 163 -35.01 24.93 11.34
C PRO A 163 -33.94 24.85 10.23
N ALA A 164 -33.80 23.72 9.53
CA ALA A 164 -32.76 23.52 8.52
C ALA A 164 -32.77 24.53 7.36
N ALA A 165 -33.93 25.12 7.06
CA ALA A 165 -34.10 26.12 6.02
C ALA A 165 -33.94 27.59 6.51
N PHE A 166 -33.55 27.82 7.77
CA PHE A 166 -33.12 29.15 8.22
C PHE A 166 -31.69 29.43 7.75
N ASP A 167 -31.41 30.67 7.32
CA ASP A 167 -30.10 31.05 6.75
C ASP A 167 -28.94 30.89 7.75
N GLU A 168 -29.24 31.04 9.04
CA GLU A 168 -28.26 30.86 10.12
C GLU A 168 -27.87 29.38 10.35
N VAL A 169 -28.63 28.43 9.80
CA VAL A 169 -28.52 26.99 10.06
C VAL A 169 -27.90 26.25 8.87
N LEU A 170 -26.99 25.33 9.15
CA LEU A 170 -26.52 24.37 8.16
C LEU A 170 -27.55 23.27 7.96
N GLY A 171 -28.39 23.39 6.94
CA GLY A 171 -29.34 22.35 6.53
C GLY A 171 -28.65 21.18 5.84
N ILE A 172 -28.78 19.97 6.40
CA ILE A 172 -28.08 18.77 5.95
C ILE A 172 -29.03 17.76 5.30
N CYS A 173 -28.85 17.51 4.00
CA CYS A 173 -29.51 16.41 3.30
C CYS A 173 -28.80 15.08 3.54
N SER A 174 -29.50 13.98 3.25
CA SER A 174 -28.92 12.65 3.25
C SER A 174 -28.45 12.29 1.85
N SER A 175 -27.22 11.78 1.73
CA SER A 175 -26.68 11.19 0.51
C SER A 175 -26.68 9.67 0.59
N SER A 176 -26.70 9.02 -0.58
CA SER A 176 -26.45 7.59 -0.67
C SER A 176 -25.02 7.26 -0.18
N ARG A 177 -24.89 6.13 0.52
CA ARG A 177 -23.59 5.58 0.90
C ARG A 177 -22.83 5.04 -0.30
N TYR A 178 -23.54 4.47 -1.27
CA TYR A 178 -22.97 3.71 -2.38
C TYR A 178 -22.85 4.51 -3.67
N ARG A 179 -23.71 5.51 -3.86
CA ARG A 179 -23.74 6.37 -5.05
C ARG A 179 -23.41 7.80 -4.65
N LYS A 180 -22.77 8.55 -5.54
CA LYS A 180 -22.57 9.99 -5.37
C LYS A 180 -23.87 10.72 -5.73
N THR A 181 -24.95 10.46 -4.99
CA THR A 181 -26.28 11.05 -5.21
C THR A 181 -26.96 11.33 -3.88
N LYS A 182 -27.96 12.22 -3.89
CA LYS A 182 -28.93 12.37 -2.80
C LYS A 182 -29.62 11.03 -2.50
N ALA A 183 -29.92 10.77 -1.23
CA ALA A 183 -30.78 9.65 -0.85
C ALA A 183 -32.21 9.86 -1.36
N ALA A 184 -32.90 8.77 -1.72
CA ALA A 184 -34.22 8.84 -2.33
C ALA A 184 -35.25 9.57 -1.45
N TYR A 185 -35.18 9.40 -0.13
CA TYR A 185 -36.08 10.04 0.84
C TYR A 185 -35.70 11.49 1.18
N SER A 186 -34.46 11.92 0.98
CA SER A 186 -34.00 13.21 1.53
C SER A 186 -34.71 14.39 0.87
N ASN A 187 -35.13 15.39 1.65
CA ASN A 187 -35.49 16.70 1.12
C ASN A 187 -34.27 17.39 0.48
N PHE A 188 -34.55 18.37 -0.37
CA PHE A 188 -33.57 19.12 -1.16
C PHE A 188 -34.02 20.57 -1.36
N GLY A 189 -33.24 21.39 -2.05
CA GLY A 189 -33.56 22.79 -2.31
C GLY A 189 -32.35 23.70 -2.11
N SER A 190 -32.49 24.96 -2.54
CA SER A 190 -31.45 25.99 -2.40
C SER A 190 -31.09 26.30 -0.95
N TRP A 191 -31.98 26.01 0.00
CA TRP A 191 -31.78 26.19 1.43
C TRP A 191 -30.93 25.08 2.07
N VAL A 192 -30.63 23.99 1.33
CA VAL A 192 -29.78 22.92 1.82
C VAL A 192 -28.32 23.23 1.56
N SER A 193 -27.50 23.12 2.61
CA SER A 193 -26.08 23.49 2.56
C SER A 193 -25.20 22.42 1.92
N LEU A 194 -25.30 21.17 2.39
CA LEU A 194 -24.57 20.00 1.87
C LEU A 194 -25.29 18.71 2.26
N CYS A 195 -24.92 17.58 1.64
CA CYS A 195 -25.40 16.26 2.06
C CYS A 195 -24.33 15.48 2.81
N ALA A 196 -24.74 14.61 3.73
CA ALA A 196 -23.87 13.59 4.31
C ALA A 196 -24.57 12.23 4.30
N PRO A 197 -23.84 11.10 4.38
CA PRO A 197 -24.47 9.78 4.48
C PRO A 197 -25.40 9.68 5.70
N GLY A 198 -26.69 9.39 5.48
CA GLY A 198 -27.69 9.25 6.54
C GLY A 198 -28.11 7.82 6.84
N LEU A 199 -27.32 6.82 6.45
CA LEU A 199 -27.55 5.40 6.78
C LEU A 199 -26.74 5.04 8.02
N HIS A 200 -27.41 4.54 9.06
CA HIS A 200 -26.82 4.22 10.34
C HIS A 200 -27.24 2.83 10.82
N TYR A 201 -26.33 2.13 11.50
CA TYR A 201 -26.63 0.85 12.13
C TYR A 201 -27.06 1.12 13.57
N VAL A 202 -28.28 0.73 13.91
CA VAL A 202 -28.86 0.94 15.25
C VAL A 202 -28.90 -0.39 15.99
N SER A 203 -28.49 -0.39 17.25
CA SER A 203 -28.69 -1.55 18.13
C SER A 203 -30.15 -1.59 18.57
N GLN A 204 -30.84 -2.69 18.30
CA GLN A 204 -32.22 -2.92 18.75
C GLN A 204 -32.22 -3.69 20.07
N PRO A 205 -33.27 -3.55 20.92
CA PRO A 205 -33.47 -4.45 22.04
C PRO A 205 -33.47 -5.90 21.53
N LEU A 206 -32.74 -6.81 22.20
CA LEU A 206 -32.51 -8.23 21.85
C LEU A 206 -31.26 -8.53 20.97
N GLU A 207 -30.18 -7.76 21.06
CA GLU A 207 -28.89 -8.02 20.37
C GLU A 207 -28.93 -8.03 18.82
N HIS A 208 -29.99 -7.50 18.21
CA HIS A 208 -30.05 -7.38 16.76
C HIS A 208 -29.54 -6.00 16.31
N VAL A 209 -28.70 -5.96 15.28
CA VAL A 209 -28.29 -4.72 14.62
C VAL A 209 -29.27 -4.43 13.49
N GLY A 210 -30.10 -3.39 13.67
CA GLY A 210 -30.97 -2.84 12.64
C GLY A 210 -30.26 -1.80 11.78
N ILE A 211 -30.86 -1.45 10.64
CA ILE A 211 -30.43 -0.32 9.81
C ILE A 211 -31.51 0.76 9.87
N ALA A 212 -31.14 1.94 10.33
CA ALA A 212 -31.96 3.14 10.27
C ALA A 212 -31.44 4.08 9.19
N SER A 213 -32.33 4.79 8.52
CA SER A 213 -31.96 5.77 7.49
C SER A 213 -32.75 7.05 7.64
N GLY A 214 -32.07 8.19 7.61
CA GLY A 214 -32.71 9.50 7.69
C GLY A 214 -31.70 10.64 7.68
N THR A 215 -32.16 11.84 7.36
CA THR A 215 -31.36 13.07 7.53
C THR A 215 -30.94 13.29 8.98
N SER A 216 -31.67 12.71 9.94
CA SER A 216 -31.34 12.70 11.37
C SER A 216 -30.03 11.99 11.70
N PHE A 217 -29.47 11.17 10.79
CA PHE A 217 -28.14 10.58 10.95
C PHE A 217 -27.07 11.27 10.10
N ALA A 218 -27.48 12.04 9.09
CA ALA A 218 -26.59 12.88 8.30
C ALA A 218 -26.16 14.14 9.06
N SER A 219 -27.11 14.82 9.71
CA SER A 219 -26.87 16.00 10.56
C SER A 219 -25.79 15.76 11.65
N PRO A 220 -25.92 14.75 12.53
CA PRO A 220 -24.94 14.51 13.60
C PRO A 220 -23.56 14.10 13.07
N MET A 221 -23.48 13.47 11.88
CA MET A 221 -22.20 13.19 11.24
C MET A 221 -21.47 14.50 10.90
N VAL A 222 -22.18 15.48 10.34
CA VAL A 222 -21.61 16.80 10.05
C VAL A 222 -21.22 17.52 11.35
N SER A 223 -22.05 17.43 12.41
CA SER A 223 -21.72 18.00 13.73
C SER A 223 -20.44 17.41 14.32
N GLY A 224 -20.28 16.08 14.30
CA GLY A 224 -19.08 15.42 14.78
C GLY A 224 -17.86 15.76 13.91
N VAL A 225 -17.98 15.71 12.58
CA VAL A 225 -16.87 16.05 11.68
C VAL A 225 -16.43 17.50 11.87
N LEU A 226 -17.35 18.45 11.98
CA LEU A 226 -17.01 19.84 12.27
C LEU A 226 -16.30 19.98 13.62
N GLY A 227 -16.82 19.33 14.66
CA GLY A 227 -16.23 19.38 15.98
C GLY A 227 -14.80 18.85 16.00
N GLN A 228 -14.56 17.68 15.39
CA GLN A 228 -13.22 17.10 15.28
C GLN A 228 -12.26 18.01 14.51
N HIS A 229 -12.70 18.58 13.38
CA HIS A 229 -11.85 19.49 12.61
C HIS A 229 -11.47 20.76 13.37
N LEU A 230 -12.36 21.28 14.21
CA LEU A 230 -12.06 22.46 15.05
C LEU A 230 -11.14 22.11 16.22
N LEU A 231 -11.20 20.88 16.75
CA LEU A 231 -10.19 20.39 17.70
C LEU A 231 -8.81 20.23 17.04
N ASP A 232 -8.77 19.72 15.81
CA ASP A 232 -7.53 19.49 15.07
C ASP A 232 -6.88 20.78 14.54
N ALA A 233 -7.68 21.83 14.31
CA ALA A 233 -7.23 23.13 13.83
C ALA A 233 -7.59 24.25 14.82
N PRO A 234 -6.88 24.38 15.96
CA PRO A 234 -7.31 25.23 17.05
C PRO A 234 -7.32 26.76 16.78
N CYS A 235 -6.74 27.18 15.66
CA CYS A 235 -6.74 28.57 15.19
C CYS A 235 -7.93 28.86 14.27
N ALA A 236 -8.67 27.82 13.87
CA ALA A 236 -9.84 27.96 13.02
C ALA A 236 -11.05 28.41 13.85
N THR A 237 -11.68 29.48 13.39
CA THR A 237 -12.99 29.90 13.89
C THR A 237 -14.08 28.91 13.44
N PRO A 238 -15.21 28.81 14.15
CA PRO A 238 -16.33 27.98 13.72
C PRO A 238 -16.85 28.33 12.32
N GLY A 239 -16.81 29.62 11.96
CA GLY A 239 -17.16 30.10 10.61
C GLY A 239 -16.21 29.60 9.52
N GLN A 240 -14.90 29.54 9.80
CA GLN A 240 -13.91 28.94 8.88
C GLN A 240 -14.13 27.42 8.77
N GLY A 241 -14.44 26.74 9.87
CA GLY A 241 -14.89 25.34 9.89
C GLY A 241 -16.07 25.09 8.96
N LYS A 242 -17.14 25.88 9.10
CA LYS A 242 -18.32 25.85 8.21
C LYS A 242 -17.92 26.06 6.74
N GLN A 243 -17.10 27.05 6.44
CA GLN A 243 -16.67 27.30 5.07
C GLN A 243 -15.86 26.15 4.47
N ALA A 244 -14.99 25.52 5.25
CA ALA A 244 -14.23 24.37 4.78
C ALA A 244 -15.15 23.23 4.34
N LEU A 245 -16.14 22.88 5.17
CA LEU A 245 -17.12 21.84 4.82
C LEU A 245 -17.87 22.15 3.52
N LEU A 246 -18.28 23.41 3.33
CA LEU A 246 -19.05 23.82 2.15
C LEU A 246 -18.20 23.87 0.89
N ARG A 247 -16.96 24.39 0.98
CA ARG A 247 -16.08 24.58 -0.18
C ARG A 247 -15.47 23.29 -0.69
N THR A 248 -15.33 22.29 0.18
CA THR A 248 -14.69 21.02 -0.17
C THR A 248 -15.68 19.88 -0.36
N ALA A 249 -16.98 20.15 -0.31
CA ALA A 249 -17.99 19.13 -0.57
C ALA A 249 -17.83 18.57 -1.99
N ASP A 250 -17.87 17.23 -2.12
CA ASP A 250 -17.79 16.55 -3.40
C ASP A 250 -19.06 16.79 -4.20
N PRO A 251 -19.02 17.48 -5.35
CA PRO A 251 -20.22 17.73 -6.14
C PRO A 251 -20.83 16.41 -6.64
N PHE A 252 -22.17 16.38 -6.72
CA PHE A 252 -22.84 15.26 -7.34
C PHE A 252 -22.68 15.31 -8.88
N PRO A 253 -22.42 14.18 -9.56
CA PRO A 253 -22.23 14.17 -11.02
C PRO A 253 -23.46 14.69 -11.77
N ASP A 254 -24.65 14.32 -11.28
CA ASP A 254 -25.93 14.78 -11.79
C ASP A 254 -26.44 15.94 -10.92
N ALA A 255 -25.62 16.98 -10.74
CA ALA A 255 -25.98 18.18 -10.00
C ALA A 255 -27.20 18.83 -10.67
N THR A 256 -28.38 18.38 -10.29
CA THR A 256 -29.63 19.05 -10.60
C THR A 256 -29.53 20.42 -9.94
N PRO A 257 -29.95 21.52 -10.61
CA PRO A 257 -29.71 22.90 -10.17
C PRO A 257 -30.19 23.28 -8.75
N ASN A 258 -30.79 22.35 -8.00
CA ASN A 258 -31.44 22.55 -6.71
C ASN A 258 -31.05 21.51 -5.64
N ILE A 259 -30.04 20.67 -5.89
CA ILE A 259 -29.50 19.75 -4.87
C ILE A 259 -28.23 20.38 -4.31
N ALA A 260 -28.10 20.36 -2.98
CA ALA A 260 -27.01 20.93 -2.19
C ALA A 260 -25.61 20.83 -2.82
N ILE A 261 -24.70 21.71 -2.40
CA ILE A 261 -23.34 21.93 -2.97
C ILE A 261 -22.59 20.62 -3.27
N GLY A 262 -22.78 19.58 -2.44
CA GLY A 262 -22.24 18.26 -2.68
C GLY A 262 -22.38 17.36 -1.46
N ARG A 263 -21.71 16.21 -1.50
CA ARG A 263 -21.54 15.33 -0.35
C ARG A 263 -20.36 15.78 0.50
N LEU A 264 -20.50 15.71 1.81
CA LEU A 264 -19.42 15.93 2.79
C LEU A 264 -18.17 15.12 2.40
N ASN A 265 -17.05 15.83 2.25
CA ASN A 265 -15.71 15.26 2.12
C ASN A 265 -14.89 15.71 3.34
N ARG A 266 -14.79 14.81 4.33
CA ARG A 266 -14.16 15.14 5.62
C ARG A 266 -12.65 15.35 5.45
N GLU A 267 -11.98 14.53 4.63
CA GLU A 267 -10.53 14.61 4.41
C GLU A 267 -10.15 15.93 3.72
N ALA A 268 -10.89 16.32 2.68
CA ALA A 268 -10.65 17.58 1.98
C ALA A 268 -10.91 18.79 2.89
N ALA A 269 -11.96 18.76 3.73
CA ALA A 269 -12.24 19.83 4.68
C ALA A 269 -11.15 19.95 5.75
N ALA A 270 -10.68 18.84 6.31
CA ALA A 270 -9.57 18.82 7.26
C ALA A 270 -8.28 19.39 6.64
N HIS A 271 -7.96 18.96 5.41
CA HIS A 271 -6.81 19.48 4.67
C HIS A 271 -6.92 20.98 4.41
N TYR A 272 -8.10 21.46 3.98
CA TYR A 272 -8.36 22.88 3.74
C TYR A 272 -8.16 23.71 5.01
N LEU A 273 -8.71 23.25 6.14
CA LEU A 273 -8.54 23.91 7.44
C LEU A 273 -7.10 23.91 7.89
N ASN A 274 -6.41 22.78 7.83
CA ASN A 274 -5.02 22.70 8.27
C ASN A 274 -4.07 23.52 7.38
N THR A 275 -4.35 23.63 6.08
CA THR A 275 -3.53 24.41 5.16
C THR A 275 -3.64 25.91 5.42
N LEU A 276 -4.86 26.40 5.71
CA LEU A 276 -5.12 27.82 5.87
C LEU A 276 -5.07 28.30 7.33
N TYR A 277 -5.43 27.43 8.27
CA TYR A 277 -5.68 27.74 9.68
C TYR A 277 -5.11 26.69 10.63
N GLY A 278 -4.32 25.72 10.13
CA GLY A 278 -3.57 24.83 11.01
C GLY A 278 -2.60 25.66 11.82
N CYS A 279 -2.80 25.74 13.14
CA CYS A 279 -1.82 26.40 14.00
C CYS A 279 -0.48 25.70 13.78
N GLN A 280 0.45 26.33 13.06
CA GLN A 280 1.83 25.88 13.08
C GLN A 280 2.36 26.18 14.47
N VAL A 281 2.22 25.22 15.39
CA VAL A 281 3.10 25.14 16.53
C VAL A 281 4.50 25.12 15.92
N GLN A 282 5.31 26.14 16.20
CA GLN A 282 6.70 26.14 15.75
C GLN A 282 7.29 24.77 16.10
N PRO A 283 7.91 24.05 15.16
CA PRO A 283 8.45 22.75 15.47
C PRO A 283 9.51 22.93 16.55
N THR A 284 9.20 22.51 17.77
CA THR A 284 10.17 22.36 18.84
C THR A 284 11.29 21.47 18.32
N ILE A 285 12.51 21.67 18.84
CA ILE A 285 13.76 21.05 18.37
C ILE A 285 13.57 19.51 18.17
N GLY A 286 12.74 18.87 19.00
CA GLY A 286 12.38 17.45 18.89
C GLY A 286 11.75 17.02 17.56
N MET A 287 10.90 17.82 16.92
CA MET A 287 10.30 17.46 15.61
C MET A 287 11.28 17.60 14.44
N ARG A 288 12.25 18.52 14.53
CA ARG A 288 13.37 18.59 13.57
C ARG A 288 14.30 17.38 13.72
N VAL A 289 14.54 16.93 14.95
CA VAL A 289 15.30 15.72 15.24
C VAL A 289 14.56 14.48 14.71
N LEU A 290 13.25 14.35 14.93
CA LEU A 290 12.44 13.23 14.40
C LEU A 290 12.40 13.18 12.87
N LYS A 291 12.23 14.33 12.18
CA LYS A 291 12.32 14.36 10.72
C LYS A 291 13.72 13.99 10.22
N THR A 292 14.77 14.44 10.90
CA THR A 292 16.16 14.08 10.58
C THR A 292 16.40 12.58 10.83
N LEU A 293 15.94 12.03 11.95
CA LEU A 293 16.05 10.61 12.29
C LEU A 293 15.31 9.72 11.29
N ARG A 294 14.12 10.14 10.84
CA ARG A 294 13.35 9.40 9.80
C ARG A 294 14.03 9.45 8.43
N ARG A 295 14.73 10.54 8.13
CA ARG A 295 15.53 10.68 6.88
C ARG A 295 16.81 9.85 6.95
N VAL A 296 17.45 9.80 8.11
CA VAL A 296 18.62 8.94 8.38
C VAL A 296 18.22 7.47 8.33
N SER A 297 17.09 7.06 8.90
CA SER A 297 16.67 5.65 8.87
C SER A 297 16.37 5.15 7.46
N SER A 298 15.75 5.97 6.59
CA SER A 298 15.56 5.63 5.18
C SER A 298 16.89 5.51 4.42
N ASN A 299 17.85 6.40 4.67
CA ASN A 299 19.17 6.33 4.02
C ASN A 299 19.98 5.13 4.51
N VAL A 300 19.87 4.78 5.79
CA VAL A 300 20.50 3.59 6.38
C VAL A 300 19.90 2.32 5.77
N ALA A 301 18.58 2.23 5.64
CA ALA A 301 17.92 1.09 4.99
C ALA A 301 18.35 0.91 3.53
N LEU A 302 18.49 2.02 2.78
CA LEU A 302 18.97 1.99 1.41
C LEU A 302 20.43 1.53 1.32
N PHE A 303 21.29 2.02 2.23
CA PHE A 303 22.69 1.64 2.31
C PHE A 303 22.87 0.15 2.61
N PHE A 304 22.15 -0.38 3.61
CA PHE A 304 22.19 -1.80 3.92
C PHE A 304 21.60 -2.67 2.79
N GLY A 305 20.54 -2.21 2.11
CA GLY A 305 20.00 -2.89 0.93
C GLY A 305 21.02 -3.01 -0.21
N LEU A 306 21.74 -1.92 -0.51
CA LEU A 306 22.80 -1.91 -1.52
C LEU A 306 24.02 -2.76 -1.11
N LEU A 307 24.38 -2.76 0.18
CA LEU A 307 25.47 -3.59 0.69
C LEU A 307 25.15 -5.08 0.57
N VAL A 308 23.93 -5.50 0.94
CA VAL A 308 23.48 -6.90 0.79
C VAL A 308 23.47 -7.30 -0.68
N TYR A 309 22.97 -6.43 -1.56
CA TYR A 309 22.99 -6.68 -3.00
C TYR A 309 24.42 -6.87 -3.54
N ALA A 310 25.36 -6.03 -3.13
CA ALA A 310 26.76 -6.12 -3.53
C ALA A 310 27.41 -7.42 -3.03
N VAL A 311 27.21 -7.79 -1.77
CA VAL A 311 27.74 -9.03 -1.19
C VAL A 311 27.16 -10.26 -1.89
N VAL A 312 25.84 -10.31 -2.10
CA VAL A 312 25.23 -11.43 -2.83
C VAL A 312 25.73 -11.52 -4.27
N SER A 313 25.89 -10.38 -4.95
CA SER A 313 26.38 -10.36 -6.33
C SER A 313 27.85 -10.77 -6.45
N ILE A 314 28.70 -10.34 -5.51
CA ILE A 314 30.14 -10.67 -5.51
C ILE A 314 30.37 -12.11 -5.10
N PHE A 315 29.65 -12.63 -4.11
CA PHE A 315 29.92 -13.96 -3.58
C PHE A 315 29.05 -15.04 -4.23
N ALA A 316 27.74 -14.86 -4.41
CA ALA A 316 26.89 -15.93 -4.92
C ALA A 316 27.00 -16.13 -6.44
N PHE A 317 27.22 -15.05 -7.20
CA PHE A 317 27.25 -15.12 -8.66
C PHE A 317 28.43 -15.92 -9.21
N PRO A 318 29.67 -15.77 -8.72
CA PRO A 318 30.79 -16.59 -9.18
C PRO A 318 30.61 -18.07 -8.85
N PHE A 319 30.04 -18.41 -7.69
CA PHE A 319 29.76 -19.80 -7.33
C PHE A 319 28.66 -20.41 -8.21
N LEU A 320 27.58 -19.68 -8.47
CA LEU A 320 26.51 -20.16 -9.36
C LEU A 320 27.03 -20.32 -10.80
N PHE A 321 27.86 -19.39 -11.25
CA PHE A 321 28.47 -19.42 -12.58
C PHE A 321 29.47 -20.59 -12.71
N ALA A 322 30.34 -20.80 -11.72
CA ALA A 322 31.24 -21.95 -11.67
C ALA A 322 30.47 -23.28 -11.65
N TYR A 323 29.41 -23.37 -10.83
CA TYR A 323 28.53 -24.55 -10.78
C TYR A 323 27.85 -24.83 -12.13
N LEU A 324 27.41 -23.80 -12.84
CA LEU A 324 26.83 -23.92 -14.17
C LEU A 324 27.86 -24.40 -15.20
N ILE A 325 29.08 -23.85 -15.19
CA ILE A 325 30.17 -24.28 -16.07
C ILE A 325 30.49 -25.76 -15.83
N GLU A 326 30.64 -26.17 -14.57
CA GLU A 326 30.98 -27.56 -14.22
C GLU A 326 29.86 -28.53 -14.64
N ARG A 327 28.59 -28.14 -14.48
CA ARG A 327 27.43 -28.90 -14.99
C ARG A 327 27.43 -29.03 -16.51
N VAL A 328 27.81 -27.98 -17.25
CA VAL A 328 27.90 -28.02 -18.71
C VAL A 328 29.04 -28.93 -19.14
N ARG A 329 30.22 -28.82 -18.49
CA ARG A 329 31.38 -29.68 -18.73
C ARG A 329 31.05 -31.16 -18.51
N LEU A 330 30.47 -31.51 -17.36
CA LEU A 330 30.09 -32.89 -17.05
C LEU A 330 29.10 -33.47 -18.07
N ARG A 331 28.14 -32.65 -18.54
CA ARG A 331 27.22 -33.07 -19.61
C ARG A 331 27.93 -33.28 -20.95
N ALA A 332 28.90 -32.44 -21.28
CA ALA A 332 29.71 -32.59 -22.50
C ALA A 332 30.56 -33.87 -22.45
N GLU A 333 31.25 -34.14 -21.33
CA GLU A 333 32.05 -35.36 -21.13
C GLU A 333 31.19 -36.63 -21.20
N GLN A 334 29.99 -36.64 -20.60
CA GLN A 334 29.06 -37.77 -20.69
C GLN A 334 28.52 -38.01 -22.10
N GLN A 335 28.36 -36.96 -22.91
CA GLN A 335 27.96 -37.10 -24.30
C GLN A 335 29.12 -37.61 -25.17
N LEU A 336 30.34 -37.13 -24.91
CA LEU A 336 31.56 -37.57 -25.58
C LEU A 336 31.81 -39.07 -25.36
N ASN A 337 31.77 -39.52 -24.10
CA ASN A 337 31.99 -40.93 -23.75
C ASN A 337 30.96 -41.86 -24.41
N ARG A 338 29.70 -41.42 -24.58
CA ARG A 338 28.68 -42.19 -25.31
C ARG A 338 28.99 -42.33 -26.80
N VAL A 339 29.46 -41.28 -27.45
CA VAL A 339 29.82 -41.32 -28.87
C VAL A 339 31.04 -42.21 -29.10
N ILE A 340 32.04 -42.13 -28.23
CA ILE A 340 33.22 -43.00 -28.28
C ILE A 340 32.82 -44.47 -28.08
N GLN A 341 32.00 -44.79 -27.08
CA GLN A 341 31.56 -46.17 -26.83
C GLN A 341 30.78 -46.76 -28.01
N MET A 342 29.90 -45.98 -28.67
CA MET A 342 29.23 -46.44 -29.90
C MET A 342 30.24 -46.74 -31.00
N ALA A 343 31.24 -45.87 -31.19
CA ALA A 343 32.27 -46.06 -32.21
C ALA A 343 33.16 -47.30 -31.99
N TYR A 344 33.31 -47.80 -30.76
CA TYR A 344 34.13 -49.00 -30.47
C TYR A 344 33.33 -50.30 -30.39
N THR A 345 32.03 -50.23 -30.11
CA THR A 345 31.18 -51.44 -29.91
C THR A 345 30.49 -51.92 -31.19
N GLU A 346 30.45 -51.10 -32.26
CA GLU A 346 29.80 -51.45 -33.52
C GLU A 346 30.70 -52.23 -34.50
N SER A 347 30.09 -53.02 -35.37
CA SER A 347 30.81 -53.90 -36.32
C SER A 347 31.70 -53.12 -37.28
N ALA A 348 32.83 -53.70 -37.70
CA ALA A 348 33.81 -53.03 -38.56
C ALA A 348 33.21 -52.48 -39.87
N ALA A 349 32.20 -53.16 -40.43
CA ALA A 349 31.49 -52.73 -41.63
C ALA A 349 30.71 -51.41 -41.41
N TYR A 350 30.06 -51.26 -40.25
CA TYR A 350 29.33 -50.04 -39.92
C TYR A 350 30.29 -48.86 -39.71
N ARG A 351 31.43 -49.10 -39.04
CA ARG A 351 32.46 -48.08 -38.81
C ARG A 351 32.99 -47.49 -40.12
N SER A 352 33.29 -48.33 -41.11
CA SER A 352 33.77 -47.87 -42.42
C SER A 352 32.71 -47.10 -43.21
N GLN A 353 31.46 -47.56 -43.24
CA GLN A 353 30.37 -46.86 -43.90
C GLN A 353 30.10 -45.48 -43.26
N ARG A 354 30.15 -45.42 -41.93
CA ARG A 354 29.93 -44.18 -41.18
C ARG A 354 31.08 -43.19 -41.40
N LEU A 355 32.31 -43.69 -41.43
CA LEU A 355 33.49 -42.92 -41.75
C LEU A 355 33.38 -42.26 -43.14
N ASP A 356 33.01 -43.02 -44.18
CA ASP A 356 32.82 -42.49 -45.53
C ASP A 356 31.72 -41.43 -45.61
N THR A 357 30.64 -41.62 -44.87
CA THR A 357 29.53 -40.65 -44.80
C THR A 357 29.99 -39.32 -44.20
N LEU A 358 30.79 -39.36 -43.14
CA LEU A 358 31.35 -38.17 -42.49
C LEU A 358 32.40 -37.48 -43.38
N LYS A 359 33.26 -38.26 -44.06
CA LYS A 359 34.23 -37.74 -45.04
C LYS A 359 33.52 -37.02 -46.19
N GLN A 360 32.50 -37.63 -46.80
CA GLN A 360 31.72 -37.00 -47.87
C GLN A 360 31.01 -35.72 -47.43
N ARG A 361 30.49 -35.71 -46.19
CA ARG A 361 29.80 -34.54 -45.67
C ARG A 361 30.78 -33.39 -45.42
N CYS A 362 31.95 -33.66 -44.85
CA CYS A 362 33.00 -32.64 -44.73
C CYS A 362 33.42 -32.10 -46.11
N GLY A 363 33.61 -32.97 -47.11
CA GLY A 363 33.99 -32.54 -48.46
C GLY A 363 32.92 -31.69 -49.15
N LYS A 364 31.63 -31.89 -48.85
CA LYS A 364 30.54 -31.08 -49.41
C LYS A 364 30.32 -29.74 -48.69
N SER A 365 30.40 -29.71 -47.36
CA SER A 365 30.06 -28.51 -46.57
C SER A 365 31.25 -27.73 -46.06
N GLY A 366 32.47 -28.27 -46.15
CA GLY A 366 33.69 -27.72 -45.54
C GLY A 366 33.66 -27.64 -44.01
N ARG A 367 32.58 -28.12 -43.37
CA ARG A 367 32.35 -27.99 -41.92
C ARG A 367 31.60 -29.21 -41.38
N LEU A 368 32.13 -29.76 -40.29
CA LEU A 368 31.46 -30.75 -39.44
C LEU A 368 30.99 -30.06 -38.15
N ARG A 369 29.84 -30.48 -37.62
CA ARG A 369 29.44 -30.05 -36.28
C ARG A 369 30.40 -30.68 -35.26
N HIS A 370 30.59 -30.04 -34.10
CA HIS A 370 31.51 -30.53 -33.06
C HIS A 370 31.33 -32.03 -32.78
N ARG A 371 30.09 -32.51 -32.64
CA ARG A 371 29.80 -33.93 -32.39
C ARG A 371 30.23 -34.86 -33.53
N GLU A 372 30.08 -34.43 -34.78
CA GLU A 372 30.43 -35.19 -35.98
C GLU A 372 31.95 -35.23 -36.18
N ALA A 373 32.64 -34.14 -35.85
CA ALA A 373 34.10 -34.07 -35.85
C ALA A 373 34.70 -35.01 -34.80
N THR A 374 34.12 -35.07 -33.60
CA THR A 374 34.61 -35.98 -32.56
C THR A 374 34.30 -37.45 -32.87
N GLU A 375 33.15 -37.74 -33.47
CA GLU A 375 32.81 -39.09 -33.97
C GLU A 375 33.79 -39.54 -35.07
N LEU A 376 34.13 -38.65 -36.01
CA LEU A 376 35.12 -38.90 -37.05
C LEU A 376 36.50 -39.23 -36.46
N ALA A 377 36.97 -38.45 -35.49
CA ALA A 377 38.25 -38.69 -34.83
C ALA A 377 38.29 -40.05 -34.10
N ALA A 378 37.21 -40.40 -33.39
CA ALA A 378 37.10 -41.69 -32.71
C ALA A 378 37.11 -42.87 -33.69
N LEU A 379 36.42 -42.75 -34.84
CA LEU A 379 36.39 -43.79 -35.88
C LEU A 379 37.74 -43.98 -36.58
N LEU A 380 38.44 -42.90 -36.90
CA LEU A 380 39.80 -42.95 -37.47
C LEU A 380 40.78 -43.65 -36.50
N HIS A 381 40.69 -43.33 -35.20
CA HIS A 381 41.50 -43.99 -34.18
C HIS A 381 41.16 -45.47 -34.06
N ALA A 382 39.87 -45.82 -33.99
CA ALA A 382 39.43 -47.22 -33.86
C ALA A 382 39.78 -48.10 -35.08
N GLN A 383 40.17 -47.51 -36.20
CA GLN A 383 40.62 -48.21 -37.42
C GLN A 383 42.14 -48.07 -37.68
N HIS A 384 42.90 -47.46 -36.77
CA HIS A 384 44.34 -47.20 -36.90
C HIS A 384 44.74 -46.39 -38.15
N LEU A 385 43.85 -45.51 -38.64
CA LEU A 385 44.07 -44.71 -39.85
C LEU A 385 44.61 -43.30 -39.51
N PHE A 386 45.70 -43.24 -38.74
CA PHE A 386 46.23 -41.99 -38.17
C PHE A 386 46.95 -41.08 -39.19
N ASP A 387 47.55 -41.68 -40.22
CA ASP A 387 48.40 -40.99 -41.20
C ASP A 387 47.70 -40.67 -42.53
N GLU A 388 46.38 -40.88 -42.64
CA GLU A 388 45.69 -40.50 -43.87
C GLU A 388 45.69 -38.97 -44.04
N PRO A 389 46.21 -38.43 -45.16
CA PRO A 389 46.20 -37.00 -45.39
C PRO A 389 44.75 -36.51 -45.44
N CYS A 390 44.41 -35.54 -44.58
CA CYS A 390 43.07 -34.93 -44.47
C CYS A 390 42.66 -34.08 -45.70
N GLY A 391 43.13 -34.43 -46.90
CA GLY A 391 42.93 -33.70 -48.16
C GLY A 391 41.49 -33.68 -48.67
N TRP A 392 40.52 -34.21 -47.90
CA TRP A 392 39.11 -34.27 -48.27
C TRP A 392 38.30 -33.08 -47.75
N CYS A 393 38.83 -32.31 -46.80
CA CYS A 393 38.24 -31.05 -46.35
C CYS A 393 39.09 -29.90 -46.92
N GLU A 394 38.65 -29.28 -48.00
CA GLU A 394 39.37 -28.15 -48.62
C GLU A 394 39.51 -26.98 -47.63
N GLY A 395 40.75 -26.76 -47.16
CA GLY A 395 41.23 -25.44 -46.73
C GLY A 395 40.53 -24.74 -45.55
N GLN A 396 39.77 -25.41 -44.69
CA GLN A 396 39.20 -24.78 -43.49
C GLN A 396 39.46 -25.56 -42.19
N GLN A 397 39.82 -24.81 -41.14
CA GLN A 397 40.23 -25.30 -39.82
C GLN A 397 39.11 -26.11 -39.13
N LEU A 398 39.42 -27.36 -38.80
CA LEU A 398 38.68 -28.12 -37.80
C LEU A 398 39.06 -27.58 -36.42
N ILE A 399 38.31 -26.60 -35.93
CA ILE A 399 38.45 -26.10 -34.56
C ILE A 399 37.71 -27.09 -33.64
N LEU A 400 38.43 -28.11 -33.18
CA LEU A 400 38.05 -28.84 -31.97
C LEU A 400 38.37 -27.92 -30.78
N SER A 401 37.45 -27.76 -29.83
CA SER A 401 37.77 -27.00 -28.62
C SER A 401 38.93 -27.68 -27.90
N SER A 402 39.83 -26.90 -27.28
CA SER A 402 40.99 -27.43 -26.55
C SER A 402 40.59 -28.46 -25.49
N GLU A 403 39.39 -28.34 -24.93
CA GLU A 403 38.81 -29.28 -23.96
C GLU A 403 38.44 -30.64 -24.60
N ALA A 404 37.95 -30.67 -25.84
CA ALA A 404 37.64 -31.91 -26.54
C ALA A 404 38.91 -32.69 -26.94
N LEU A 405 39.98 -31.97 -27.28
CA LEU A 405 41.31 -32.54 -27.53
C LEU A 405 41.98 -33.03 -26.24
N SER A 406 41.87 -32.28 -25.13
CA SER A 406 42.47 -32.70 -23.85
C SER A 406 41.77 -33.91 -23.24
N SER A 407 40.43 -33.99 -23.30
CA SER A 407 39.68 -35.15 -22.81
C SER A 407 39.89 -36.39 -23.67
N ALA A 408 40.13 -36.23 -24.98
CA ALA A 408 40.56 -37.35 -25.82
C ALA A 408 42.00 -37.78 -25.47
N ALA A 409 42.92 -36.84 -25.27
CA ALA A 409 44.31 -37.13 -24.90
C ALA A 409 44.45 -37.81 -23.52
N SER A 410 43.67 -37.41 -22.52
CA SER A 410 43.73 -38.01 -21.16
C SER A 410 43.24 -39.47 -21.09
N LEU A 411 42.56 -39.97 -22.12
CA LEU A 411 42.16 -41.38 -22.23
C LEU A 411 43.27 -42.27 -22.83
N PHE A 412 44.33 -41.68 -23.39
CA PHE A 412 45.40 -42.38 -24.09
C PHE A 412 46.76 -41.94 -23.53
N GLU A 413 47.10 -42.47 -22.36
CA GLU A 413 48.19 -42.00 -21.50
C GLU A 413 49.61 -42.18 -22.05
N ASP A 414 49.83 -42.59 -23.32
CA ASP A 414 51.19 -42.86 -23.83
C ASP A 414 51.38 -42.80 -25.38
N GLN A 415 50.54 -42.08 -26.14
CA GLN A 415 50.75 -41.91 -27.59
C GLN A 415 50.45 -40.46 -28.05
N PRO A 416 51.37 -39.76 -28.73
CA PRO A 416 51.12 -38.42 -29.25
C PRO A 416 50.10 -38.48 -30.39
N LEU A 417 48.86 -38.08 -30.11
CA LEU A 417 47.81 -37.86 -31.10
C LEU A 417 48.19 -36.69 -32.02
N SER A 418 48.93 -36.98 -33.09
CA SER A 418 49.22 -36.03 -34.17
C SER A 418 48.04 -35.96 -35.14
N ILE A 419 46.90 -35.43 -34.68
CA ILE A 419 45.83 -35.05 -35.60
C ILE A 419 46.31 -33.80 -36.36
N CYS A 420 46.44 -33.91 -37.68
CA CYS A 420 46.91 -32.84 -38.57
C CYS A 420 46.10 -31.54 -38.39
N VAL A 421 46.57 -30.62 -37.54
CA VAL A 421 46.08 -29.23 -37.46
C VAL A 421 47.15 -28.32 -38.04
N ARG A 422 47.07 -28.04 -39.35
CA ARG A 422 47.91 -27.05 -40.02
C ARG A 422 47.45 -25.64 -39.61
N CYS A 423 48.00 -25.11 -38.51
CA CYS A 423 47.80 -23.73 -38.09
C CYS A 423 48.72 -22.78 -38.86
N GLY A 424 48.13 -21.99 -39.76
CA GLY A 424 48.75 -20.76 -40.27
C GLY A 424 48.42 -19.59 -39.36
N LEU A 425 49.16 -19.40 -38.26
CA LEU A 425 49.20 -18.16 -37.49
C LEU A 425 50.66 -17.87 -37.09
N LYS A 426 51.08 -16.61 -37.32
CA LYS A 426 52.41 -16.06 -37.00
C LYS A 426 52.73 -16.17 -35.50
N PRO A 427 54.02 -16.21 -35.13
CA PRO A 427 54.47 -16.56 -33.77
C PRO A 427 54.40 -15.35 -32.85
N GLU A 428 53.44 -15.30 -31.92
CA GLU A 428 53.59 -14.53 -30.70
C GLU A 428 53.12 -15.36 -29.49
N ALA A 429 54.13 -15.84 -28.76
CA ALA A 429 54.17 -16.12 -27.33
C ALA A 429 52.99 -16.87 -26.69
N SER A 430 53.08 -18.20 -26.65
CA SER A 430 53.08 -18.97 -25.38
C SER A 430 53.23 -20.46 -25.69
N THR A 431 54.43 -20.97 -25.43
CA THR A 431 54.71 -22.40 -25.27
C THR A 431 53.84 -22.99 -24.18
N LEU A 432 52.92 -23.89 -24.53
CA LEU A 432 52.36 -24.88 -23.61
C LEU A 432 52.92 -26.22 -24.04
N SER A 433 53.96 -26.66 -23.32
CA SER A 433 54.44 -28.03 -23.32
C SER A 433 53.37 -28.94 -22.74
N LEU A 434 53.06 -30.03 -23.44
CA LEU A 434 52.51 -31.25 -22.87
C LEU A 434 53.68 -32.14 -22.47
#